data_AF-A0A1C5IKN7-F1
#
_entry.id   AF-A0A1C5IKN7-F1
#
_cell.length_a   1.000
_cell.length_b   1.000
_cell.length_c   1.000
_cell.angle_alpha   90.00
_cell.angle_beta   90.00
_cell.angle_gamma   90.00
#
_symmetry.space_group_name_H-M   'P 1'
#
loop_
_entity.id
_entity.type
_entity.pdbx_description
1 polymer ?
#
loop_
_entity_poly.entity_id
_entity_poly.type
_entity_poly.pdbx_seq_one_letter_code
_entity_poly.pdbx_strand_id
1 'polypeptide(L)' 'MYLRFTSRTNADGSVVRYVALAHNRRVAGKIKPDVLMNLGRVDQVD' A
#
# COMPACT_ATOMS: atom_id res chain seq x y z
N MET A 1 0.21 0.70 -13.27
CA MET A 1 0.70 0.27 -11.95
C MET A 1 1.20 1.48 -11.18
N TYR A 2 1.22 1.43 -9.85
CA TYR A 2 1.74 2.47 -8.98
C TYR A 2 2.11 1.87 -7.62
N LEU A 3 2.94 2.57 -6.84
CA LEU A 3 3.19 2.24 -5.44
C LEU A 3 2.09 2.84 -4.56
N ARG A 4 1.51 2.03 -3.70
CA ARG A 4 0.54 2.45 -2.69
C ARG A 4 1.21 2.44 -1.34
N PHE A 5 1.18 3.58 -0.66
CA PHE A 5 1.67 3.71 0.71
C PHE A 5 0.52 3.73 1.70
N THR A 6 0.70 3.05 2.82
CA THR A 6 -0.22 3.11 3.96
C THR A 6 0.59 3.30 5.23
N SER A 7 0.02 3.99 6.21
CA SER A 7 0.71 4.28 7.47
C SER A 7 -0.14 3.82 8.65
N ARG A 8 0.52 3.30 9.69
CA ARG A 8 -0.10 2.98 10.98
C ARG A 8 0.68 3.69 12.08
N THR A 9 -0.04 4.37 12.96
CA THR A 9 0.52 4.91 14.20
C THR A 9 0.41 3.83 15.28
N ASN A 10 1.52 3.53 15.94
CA ASN A 10 1.59 2.59 17.06
C ASN A 10 1.18 3.29 18.37
N ALA A 11 0.96 2.50 19.43
CA ALA A 11 0.56 3.03 20.74
C ALA A 11 1.62 3.95 21.37
N ASP A 12 2.89 3.75 21.04
CA ASP A 12 4.03 4.58 21.47
C ASP A 12 4.20 5.87 20.63
N GLY A 13 3.29 6.14 19.68
CA GLY A 13 3.35 7.29 18.78
C GLY A 13 4.26 7.12 17.57
N SER A 14 5.02 6.02 17.46
CA SER A 14 5.83 5.75 16.26
C SER A 14 4.95 5.45 15.05
N VAL A 15 5.40 5.85 13.85
CA VAL A 15 4.67 5.62 12.59
C VAL A 15 5.40 4.60 11.74
N VAL A 16 4.72 3.53 11.39
CA VAL A 16 5.22 2.52 10.43
C VAL A 16 4.52 2.73 9.09
N ARG A 17 5.29 2.76 8.01
CA ARG A 17 4.77 2.84 6.64
C ARG A 17 4.95 1.51 5.92
N TYR A 18 3.95 1.14 5.14
CA TYR A 18 3.97 -0.05 4.29
C TYR A 18 3.84 0.36 2.82
N VAL A 19 4.47 -0.41 1.94
CA VAL A 19 4.44 -0.20 0.49
C VAL A 19 3.95 -1.45 -0.23
N ALA A 20 3.13 -1.25 -1.26
CA ALA A 20 2.61 -2.31 -2.10
C ALA A 20 2.59 -1.88 -3.57
N LEU A 21 2.81 -2.82 -4.48
CA LEU A 21 2.55 -2.64 -5.90
C LEU A 21 1.07 -2.83 -6.17
N ALA A 22 0.44 -1.82 -6.76
CA ALA A 22 -0.97 -1.82 -7.07
C ALA A 22 -1.23 -1.41 -8.53
N HIS A 23 -2.43 -1.72 -9.02
CA HIS A 23 -2.95 -1.13 -10.24
C HIS A 23 -4.43 -0.84 -10.11
N ASN A 24 -4.93 0.00 -11.00
CA ASN A 24 -6.35 0.26 -11.09
C ASN A 24 -7.00 -0.75 -12.03
N ARG A 25 -8.11 -1.35 -11.60
CA ARG A 25 -9.00 -2.19 -12.42
C ARG A 25 -10.37 -1.56 -12.52
N ARG A 26 -11.04 -1.73 -13.65
CA ARG A 26 -12.45 -1.36 -13.79
C ARG A 26 -13.34 -2.53 -13.37
N VAL A 27 -14.25 -2.28 -12.43
CA VAL A 27 -15.24 -3.26 -11.96
C VAL A 27 -16.60 -2.59 -11.97
N ALA A 28 -17.52 -3.08 -12.81
CA ALA A 28 -18.86 -2.51 -13.01
C ALA A 28 -18.81 -0.98 -13.25
N GLY A 29 -17.96 -0.54 -14.19
CA GLY A 29 -17.80 0.87 -14.56
C GLY A 29 -17.01 1.73 -13.58
N LYS A 30 -16.74 1.26 -12.35
CA LYS A 30 -15.98 2.00 -11.33
C LYS A 30 -14.50 1.59 -11.33
N ILE A 31 -13.61 2.57 -11.16
CA ILE A 31 -12.19 2.31 -10.95
C ILE A 31 -11.99 1.85 -9.50
N LYS A 32 -11.35 0.70 -9.32
CA LYS A 32 -10.97 0.17 -8.00
C LYS A 32 -9.46 -0.11 -7.96
N PRO A 33 -8.78 0.26 -6.87
CA PRO A 33 -7.40 -0.15 -6.64
C PRO A 33 -7.34 -1.64 -6.31
N ASP A 34 -6.46 -2.38 -6.97
CA ASP A 34 -6.16 -3.78 -6.71
C ASP A 34 -4.69 -3.93 -6.33
N VAL A 35 -4.40 -4.69 -5.28
CA VAL A 35 -3.03 -4.88 -4.77
C VAL A 35 -2.48 -6.15 -5.40
N LEU A 36 -1.37 -6.01 -6.14
CA LEU A 36 -0.69 -7.13 -6.79
C LEU A 36 0.29 -7.82 -5.86
N MET A 37 1.04 -7.03 -5.10
CA MET A 37 2.04 -7.53 -4.17
C MET A 37 2.21 -6.55 -3.02
N ASN A 38 2.18 -7.06 -1.80
CA ASN A 38 2.63 -6.31 -0.64
C ASN A 38 4.15 -6.46 -0.53
N LEU A 39 4.86 -5.34 -0.48
CA LEU A 39 6.32 -5.31 -0.40
C LEU A 39 6.81 -5.20 1.06
N GLY A 40 5.89 -4.99 2.01
CA GLY A 40 6.21 -4.92 3.44
C GLY A 40 6.43 -3.49 3.93
N ARG A 41 7.24 -3.34 4.98
CA ARG A 41 7.52 -2.03 5.58
C ARG A 41 8.53 -1.28 4.74
N VAL A 42 8.30 0.02 4.56
CA VAL A 42 9.17 0.89 3.74
C VAL A 42 10.61 0.90 4.24
N ASP A 43 10.82 0.80 5.55
CA ASP A 43 12.14 0.79 6.18
C ASP A 43 12.88 -0.57 6.09
N GLN A 44 12.27 -1.58 5.48
CA GLN A 44 12.81 -2.94 5.35
C GLN A 44 12.91 -3.41 3.89
N VAL A 45 12.57 -2.55 2.93
CA VAL A 45 12.71 -2.81 1.50
C VAL A 45 14.04 -2.22 1.05
N ASP A 46 14.85 -3.03 0.36
CA ASP A 46 16.15 -2.67 -0.23
C ASP A 46 15.97 -1.81 -1.51
#